data_AF-A0A4V3IQF2-F1
#
_entry.id   AF-A0A4V3IQF2-F1
#
_cell.length_a   1.000
_cell.length_b   1.000
_cell.length_c   1.000
_cell.angle_alpha   90.00
_cell.angle_beta   90.00
_cell.angle_gamma   90.00
#
_symmetry.space_group_name_H-M   'P 1'
#
loop_
_entity.id
_entity.type
_entity.pdbx_description
1 polymer ?
#
loop_
_entity_poly.entity_id
_entity_poly.type
_entity_poly.pdbx_seq_one_letter_code
_entity_poly.pdbx_strand_id
1 'polypeptide(L)'
;MTPPRVLILLDVDGVLNPVAQHPRLVLSPARALLVQRLAALGDIVWATTWSPTHTFHLTRDLELPSATEGIAFPRDLHVDPRAPAPTPKLHWIARWLARQDEPPTAVVWIDDLLRPDAVDWAAAQPYPTLLVHPEPRVGLAPEHLDAVTAFVAAL
;
A
#
# COMPACT_ATOMS: atom_id res chain seq x y z
N MET A 1 -2.45 11.20 -24.76
CA MET A 1 -2.66 9.95 -23.98
C MET A 1 -2.56 10.33 -22.52
N THR A 2 -3.56 10.01 -21.72
CA THR A 2 -3.50 10.18 -20.26
C THR A 2 -2.45 9.22 -19.72
N PRO A 3 -1.56 9.63 -18.79
CA PRO A 3 -0.60 8.71 -18.18
C PRO A 3 -1.33 7.52 -17.52
N PRO A 4 -0.72 6.32 -17.49
CA PRO A 4 -1.34 5.14 -16.87
C PRO A 4 -1.58 5.40 -15.38
N ARG A 5 -2.80 5.09 -14.92
CA ARG A 5 -3.17 5.27 -13.50
C ARG A 5 -2.72 4.03 -12.73
N VAL A 6 -1.52 4.09 -12.16
CA VAL A 6 -0.99 3.04 -11.27
C VAL A 6 -1.35 3.39 -9.83
N LEU A 7 -2.03 2.49 -9.14
CA LEU A 7 -2.31 2.64 -7.70
C LEU A 7 -1.32 1.81 -6.90
N ILE A 8 -0.67 2.43 -5.91
CA ILE A 8 0.27 1.79 -4.99
C ILE A 8 -0.37 1.76 -3.60
N LEU A 9 -0.94 0.61 -3.26
CA LEU A 9 -1.55 0.34 -1.95
C LEU A 9 -0.43 0.05 -0.95
N LEU A 10 -0.21 0.98 -0.02
CA LEU A 10 0.96 0.98 0.85
C LEU A 10 0.56 0.81 2.32
N ASP A 11 0.99 -0.28 2.95
CA ASP A 11 0.90 -0.42 4.40
C ASP A 11 1.99 0.37 5.14
N VAL A 12 1.83 0.51 6.47
CA VAL A 12 2.74 1.22 7.36
C VAL A 12 3.52 0.26 8.26
N ASP A 13 2.84 -0.56 9.05
CA ASP A 13 3.50 -1.54 9.92
C ASP A 13 4.07 -2.68 9.08
N GLY A 14 5.25 -3.19 9.42
CA GLY A 14 5.93 -4.22 8.63
C GLY A 14 6.50 -3.73 7.29
N VAL A 15 6.06 -2.57 6.78
CA VAL A 15 6.51 -1.99 5.49
C VAL A 15 7.33 -0.72 5.67
N LEU A 16 6.79 0.31 6.34
CA LEU A 16 7.49 1.57 6.57
C LEU A 16 8.20 1.61 7.92
N ASN A 17 7.62 0.96 8.94
CA ASN A 17 8.16 0.85 10.30
C ASN A 17 8.66 2.20 10.87
N PRO A 18 7.81 3.23 10.93
CA PRO A 18 8.18 4.49 11.56
C PRO A 18 8.51 4.31 13.04
N VAL A 19 9.52 5.03 13.50
CA VAL A 19 9.97 4.98 14.89
C VAL A 19 9.37 6.14 15.69
N ALA A 20 9.01 5.87 16.94
CA ALA A 20 8.52 6.89 17.85
C ALA A 20 9.66 7.85 18.24
N GLN A 21 9.53 9.11 17.83
CA GLN A 21 10.36 10.22 18.24
C GLN A 21 9.44 11.32 18.78
N HIS A 22 9.10 11.20 20.06
CA HIS A 22 8.04 12.00 20.70
C HIS A 22 8.15 13.50 20.38
N PRO A 23 7.06 14.15 19.90
CA PRO A 23 5.68 13.66 19.83
C PRO A 23 5.28 13.03 18.48
N ARG A 24 6.23 12.63 17.62
CA ARG A 24 5.95 12.19 16.24
C ARG A 24 6.40 10.75 15.97
N LEU A 25 5.86 10.19 14.89
CA LEU A 25 6.35 8.98 14.25
C LEU A 25 7.17 9.41 13.03
N VAL A 26 8.41 8.96 12.94
CA VAL A 26 9.37 9.46 11.94
C VAL A 26 9.93 8.28 11.16
N LEU A 27 10.03 8.43 9.84
CA LEU A 27 10.72 7.49 8.97
C LEU A 27 12.21 7.83 8.90
N SER A 28 13.05 6.81 8.71
CA SER A 28 14.44 7.08 8.34
C SER A 28 14.49 7.80 6.98
N PRO A 29 15.49 8.67 6.72
CA PRO A 29 15.62 9.35 5.44
C PRO A 29 15.66 8.38 4.25
N ALA A 30 16.31 7.22 4.42
CA ALA A 30 16.34 6.19 3.39
C ALA A 30 14.95 5.63 3.07
N ARG A 31 14.10 5.40 4.09
CA ARG A 31 12.72 4.94 3.89
C ARG A 31 11.86 5.99 3.21
N ALA A 32 11.98 7.24 3.65
CA ALA A 32 11.26 8.36 3.06
C ALA A 32 11.57 8.50 1.56
N LEU A 33 12.86 8.40 1.19
CA LEU A 33 13.29 8.44 -0.21
C LEU A 33 12.70 7.30 -1.05
N LEU A 34 12.60 6.08 -0.49
CA LEU A 34 11.96 4.96 -1.20
C LEU A 34 10.48 5.24 -1.48
N VAL A 35 9.74 5.78 -0.51
CA VAL A 35 8.32 6.12 -0.70
C VAL A 35 8.14 7.26 -1.70
N GLN A 36 8.99 8.29 -1.65
CA GLN A 36 8.98 9.37 -2.64
C GLN A 36 9.24 8.86 -4.07
N ARG A 37 10.14 7.90 -4.23
CA ARG A 37 10.38 7.25 -5.53
C ARG A 37 9.21 6.38 -5.97
N LEU A 38 8.53 5.68 -5.06
CA LEU A 38 7.28 4.98 -5.38
C LEU A 38 6.20 5.96 -5.83
N ALA A 39 6.06 7.11 -5.16
CA ALA A 39 5.08 8.13 -5.51
C ALA A 39 5.33 8.77 -6.89
N ALA A 40 6.54 8.67 -7.43
CA ALA A 40 6.84 9.08 -8.80
C ALA A 40 6.40 8.04 -9.86
N LEU A 41 6.09 6.81 -9.44
CA LEU A 41 5.66 5.71 -10.32
C LEU A 41 4.14 5.51 -10.34
N GLY A 42 3.42 6.06 -9.37
CA GLY A 42 1.97 5.93 -9.25
C GLY A 42 1.42 6.65 -8.03
N ASP A 43 0.09 6.68 -7.93
CA ASP A 43 -0.61 7.30 -6.82
C ASP A 43 -0.51 6.39 -5.58
N ILE A 44 0.12 6.90 -4.51
CA ILE A 44 0.11 6.23 -3.22
C ILE A 44 -1.30 6.27 -2.64
N VAL A 45 -1.75 5.12 -2.13
CA VAL A 45 -2.98 4.98 -1.34
C VAL A 45 -2.63 4.26 -0.05
N TRP A 46 -2.97 4.85 1.09
CA TRP A 46 -2.71 4.23 2.39
C TRP A 46 -3.61 2.99 2.60
N ALA A 47 -3.00 1.81 2.66
CA ALA A 47 -3.65 0.53 2.88
C ALA A 47 -3.32 -0.01 4.29
N THR A 48 -3.58 0.81 5.31
CA THR A 48 -3.19 0.56 6.70
C THR A 48 -4.38 0.75 7.66
N THR A 49 -4.33 0.07 8.80
CA THR A 49 -5.30 0.23 9.90
C THR A 49 -5.04 1.46 10.76
N TRP A 50 -3.99 2.22 10.47
CA TRP A 50 -3.72 3.49 11.14
C TRP A 50 -4.85 4.50 10.90
N SER A 51 -5.08 5.37 11.89
CA SER A 51 -6.11 6.39 11.75
C SER A 51 -5.73 7.43 10.69
N PRO A 52 -6.71 8.08 10.03
CA PRO A 52 -6.45 9.15 9.06
C PRO A 52 -5.57 10.28 9.59
N THR A 53 -5.60 10.55 10.90
CA THR A 53 -4.74 11.55 11.53
C THR A 53 -3.26 11.16 11.48
N HIS A 54 -2.92 9.88 11.68
CA HIS A 54 -1.53 9.44 11.61
C HIS A 54 -1.01 9.42 10.18
N THR A 55 -1.81 8.93 9.24
CA THR A 55 -1.44 8.94 7.82
C THR A 55 -1.38 10.36 7.27
N PHE A 56 -2.19 11.31 7.74
CA PHE A 56 -2.07 12.73 7.37
C PHE A 56 -0.68 13.31 7.70
N HIS A 57 -0.16 13.01 8.89
CA HIS A 57 1.19 13.47 9.26
C HIS A 57 2.27 12.79 8.41
N LEU A 58 2.15 11.49 8.13
CA LEU A 58 3.05 10.78 7.21
C LEU A 58 3.01 11.35 5.79
N THR A 59 1.81 11.57 5.22
CA THR A 59 1.63 12.20 3.90
C THR A 59 2.40 13.51 3.82
N ARG A 60 2.25 14.38 4.83
CA ARG A 60 2.93 15.67 4.87
C ARG A 60 4.44 15.54 5.01
N ASP A 61 4.90 14.69 5.93
CA ASP A 61 6.33 14.54 6.22
C ASP A 61 7.07 13.83 5.06
N LEU A 62 6.35 13.09 4.21
CA LEU A 62 6.84 12.47 2.98
C LEU A 62 6.71 13.36 1.73
N GLU A 63 6.09 14.54 1.88
CA GLU A 63 5.79 15.47 0.77
C GLU A 63 4.91 14.85 -0.33
N LEU A 64 4.04 13.91 0.06
CA LEU A 64 3.04 13.33 -0.83
C LEU A 64 1.91 14.35 -1.10
N PRO A 65 1.18 14.21 -2.22
CA PRO A 65 0.02 15.04 -2.50
C PRO A 65 -0.96 15.08 -1.33
N SER A 66 -1.51 16.25 -1.01
CA SER A 66 -2.50 16.38 0.08
C SER A 66 -3.78 15.58 -0.18
N ALA A 67 -4.01 15.18 -1.43
CA ALA A 67 -5.13 14.33 -1.87
C ALA A 67 -4.83 12.83 -1.74
N THR A 68 -3.65 12.42 -1.24
CA THR A 68 -3.32 11.00 -0.99
C THR A 68 -4.40 10.35 -0.13
N GLU A 69 -5.07 9.35 -0.71
CA GLU A 69 -6.21 8.68 -0.10
C GLU A 69 -5.77 7.62 0.93
N GLY A 70 -6.70 7.24 1.79
CA GLY A 70 -6.54 6.09 2.67
C GLY A 70 -7.79 5.20 2.64
N ILE A 71 -7.57 3.89 2.61
CA ILE A 71 -8.64 2.91 2.67
C ILE A 71 -9.17 2.86 4.10
N ALA A 72 -10.48 3.03 4.27
CA ALA A 72 -11.12 2.92 5.56
C ALA A 72 -11.30 1.44 5.94
N PHE A 73 -10.57 1.00 6.96
CA PHE A 73 -10.74 -0.33 7.57
C PHE A 73 -11.61 -0.23 8.83
N PRO A 74 -12.54 -1.17 9.05
CA PRO A 74 -13.25 -1.25 10.32
C PRO A 74 -12.29 -1.64 11.46
N ARG A 75 -12.70 -1.36 12.70
CA ARG A 75 -11.96 -1.82 13.90
C ARG A 75 -11.85 -3.35 13.96
N ASP A 76 -12.92 -4.03 13.53
CA ASP A 76 -12.96 -5.48 13.41
C ASP A 76 -12.63 -5.86 11.95
N LEU A 77 -11.34 -5.94 11.62
CA LEU A 77 -10.85 -6.26 10.28
C LEU A 77 -11.40 -7.58 9.74
N HIS A 78 -11.63 -8.55 10.63
CA HIS A 78 -12.15 -9.86 10.27
C HIS A 78 -13.66 -9.78 10.04
N VAL A 79 -14.08 -10.13 8.83
CA VAL A 79 -15.51 -10.27 8.46
C VAL A 79 -16.17 -11.40 9.25
N ASP A 80 -15.42 -12.47 9.55
CA ASP A 80 -15.84 -13.57 10.41
C ASP A 80 -14.71 -13.99 11.37
N PRO A 81 -14.87 -13.77 12.70
CA PRO A 81 -13.92 -14.25 13.69
C PRO A 81 -13.72 -15.77 13.72
N ARG A 82 -14.68 -16.56 13.20
CA ARG A 82 -14.61 -18.03 13.14
C ARG A 82 -13.83 -18.55 11.93
N ALA A 83 -13.64 -17.71 10.92
CA ALA A 83 -12.90 -17.99 9.71
C ALA A 83 -12.06 -16.76 9.35
N PRO A 84 -10.99 -16.47 10.13
CA PRO A 84 -10.18 -15.30 9.88
C PRO A 84 -9.60 -15.38 8.46
N ALA A 85 -9.82 -14.33 7.67
CA ALA A 85 -9.22 -14.21 6.34
C ALA A 85 -7.69 -14.32 6.47
N PRO A 86 -7.00 -15.15 5.67
CA PRO A 86 -5.55 -15.30 5.73
C PRO A 86 -4.83 -13.97 5.52
N THR A 87 -5.28 -13.16 4.56
CA THR A 87 -4.84 -11.75 4.40
C THR A 87 -5.93 -10.81 4.98
N PRO A 88 -5.73 -10.21 6.17
CA PRO A 88 -6.82 -9.50 6.89
C PRO A 88 -7.46 -8.33 6.15
N LYS A 89 -6.69 -7.60 5.32
CA LYS A 89 -7.15 -6.40 4.61
C LYS A 89 -7.77 -6.67 3.25
N LEU A 90 -7.63 -7.89 2.73
CA LEU A 90 -7.95 -8.24 1.34
C LEU A 90 -9.40 -7.89 0.97
N HIS A 91 -10.37 -8.27 1.81
CA HIS A 91 -11.78 -7.97 1.57
C HIS A 91 -12.05 -6.47 1.39
N TRP A 92 -11.44 -5.65 2.23
CA TRP A 92 -11.67 -4.20 2.25
C TRP A 92 -10.97 -3.50 1.09
N ILE A 93 -9.77 -3.96 0.73
CA ILE A 93 -9.04 -3.48 -0.46
C ILE A 93 -9.82 -3.81 -1.73
N ALA A 94 -10.27 -5.05 -1.89
CA ALA A 94 -11.07 -5.46 -3.04
C ALA A 94 -12.35 -4.62 -3.16
N ARG A 95 -13.05 -4.39 -2.03
CA ARG A 95 -14.25 -3.55 -1.98
C ARG A 95 -13.96 -2.08 -2.31
N TRP A 96 -12.83 -1.53 -1.87
CA TRP A 96 -12.45 -0.15 -2.16
C TRP A 96 -12.09 0.04 -3.63
N LEU A 97 -11.32 -0.88 -4.21
CA LEU A 97 -10.97 -0.88 -5.64
C LEU A 97 -12.21 -0.98 -6.54
N ALA A 98 -13.18 -1.83 -6.18
CA ALA A 98 -14.42 -2.00 -6.93
C ALA A 98 -15.35 -0.76 -6.90
N ARG A 99 -15.05 0.24 -6.05
CA ARG A 99 -15.82 1.49 -5.91
C ARG A 99 -15.17 2.68 -6.61
N GLN A 100 -14.00 2.49 -7.20
CA GLN A 100 -13.34 3.54 -7.97
C GLN A 100 -14.18 3.84 -9.22
N ASP A 101 -14.42 5.14 -9.49
CA ASP A 101 -15.19 5.57 -10.66
C ASP A 101 -14.51 5.12 -11.97
N GLU A 102 -13.18 5.16 -11.99
CA GLU A 102 -12.35 4.67 -13.09
C GLU A 102 -11.43 3.53 -12.60
N PRO A 103 -11.40 2.39 -13.32
CA PRO A 103 -10.49 1.30 -12.97
C PRO A 103 -9.03 1.74 -13.16
N PRO A 104 -8.11 1.30 -12.28
CA PRO A 104 -6.69 1.57 -12.47
C PRO A 104 -6.14 0.81 -13.69
N THR A 105 -5.06 1.33 -14.27
CA THR A 105 -4.28 0.62 -15.29
C THR A 105 -3.52 -0.54 -14.68
N ALA A 106 -3.03 -0.38 -13.45
CA ALA A 106 -2.38 -1.43 -12.68
C ALA A 106 -2.46 -1.15 -11.18
N VAL A 107 -2.30 -2.20 -10.37
CA VAL A 107 -2.22 -2.11 -8.91
C VAL A 107 -0.92 -2.71 -8.42
N VAL A 108 -0.31 -2.05 -7.43
CA VAL A 108 0.80 -2.57 -6.64
C VAL A 108 0.33 -2.61 -5.20
N TRP A 109 0.42 -3.75 -4.54
CA TRP A 109 0.10 -3.86 -3.11
C TRP A 109 1.33 -4.30 -2.32
N ILE A 110 1.78 -3.41 -1.43
CA ILE A 110 2.96 -3.59 -0.59
C ILE A 110 2.51 -3.78 0.86
N ASP A 111 2.62 -5.01 1.36
CA ASP A 111 2.13 -5.41 2.69
C ASP A 111 2.86 -6.69 3.16
N ASP A 112 3.24 -6.75 4.43
CA ASP A 112 4.00 -7.86 5.03
C ASP A 112 3.07 -9.02 5.49
N LEU A 113 1.76 -8.84 5.39
CA LEU A 113 0.75 -9.83 5.78
C LEU A 113 0.09 -10.51 4.58
N LEU A 114 0.59 -10.31 3.35
CA LEU A 114 0.09 -11.02 2.18
C LEU A 114 0.25 -12.54 2.35
N ARG A 115 -0.81 -13.28 2.01
CA ARG A 115 -0.89 -14.75 2.06
C ARG A 115 -1.39 -15.29 0.70
N PRO A 116 -1.48 -16.62 0.50
CA PRO A 116 -1.87 -17.19 -0.79
C PRO A 116 -3.20 -16.66 -1.37
N ASP A 117 -4.17 -16.31 -0.51
CA ASP A 117 -5.44 -15.71 -0.93
C ASP A 117 -5.27 -14.34 -1.62
N ALA A 118 -4.25 -13.55 -1.25
CA ALA A 118 -3.92 -12.32 -1.95
C ALA A 118 -3.34 -12.61 -3.35
N VAL A 119 -2.56 -13.69 -3.50
CA VAL A 119 -1.99 -14.12 -4.80
C VAL A 119 -3.11 -14.55 -5.74
N ASP A 120 -4.04 -15.37 -5.26
CA ASP A 120 -5.22 -15.80 -6.02
C ASP A 120 -6.07 -14.58 -6.44
N TRP A 121 -6.27 -13.63 -5.52
CA TRP A 121 -6.99 -12.40 -5.80
C TRP A 121 -6.30 -11.52 -6.86
N ALA A 122 -4.97 -11.37 -6.78
CA ALA A 122 -4.19 -10.56 -7.72
C ALA A 122 -4.23 -11.16 -9.13
N ALA A 123 -4.12 -12.49 -9.25
CA ALA A 123 -4.22 -13.21 -10.52
C ALA A 123 -5.60 -13.11 -11.17
N ALA A 124 -6.66 -12.91 -10.37
CA ALA A 124 -8.02 -12.76 -10.84
C ALA A 124 -8.39 -11.31 -11.23
N GLN A 125 -7.51 -10.32 -11.02
CA GLN A 125 -7.81 -8.93 -11.38
C GLN A 125 -7.85 -8.73 -12.90
N PRO A 126 -8.72 -7.83 -13.40
CA PRO A 126 -8.79 -7.50 -14.84
C PRO A 126 -7.62 -6.61 -15.31
N TYR A 127 -6.76 -6.17 -14.39
CA TYR A 127 -5.57 -5.35 -14.64
C TYR A 127 -4.35 -6.01 -13.99
N PRO A 128 -3.13 -5.75 -14.53
CA PRO A 128 -1.90 -6.21 -13.91
C PRO A 128 -1.83 -5.81 -12.44
N THR A 129 -1.56 -6.80 -11.58
CA THR A 129 -1.47 -6.60 -10.13
C THR A 129 -0.17 -7.19 -9.60
N LEU A 130 0.70 -6.34 -9.06
CA LEU A 130 1.94 -6.74 -8.41
C LEU A 130 1.73 -6.81 -6.89
N LEU A 131 2.14 -7.92 -6.30
CA LEU A 131 2.24 -8.09 -4.86
C LEU A 131 3.69 -7.97 -4.43
N VAL A 132 3.96 -7.12 -3.45
CA VAL A 132 5.28 -6.94 -2.85
C VAL A 132 5.16 -7.29 -1.37
N HIS A 133 6.01 -8.21 -0.92
CA HIS A 133 5.95 -8.76 0.43
C HIS A 133 7.27 -8.52 1.18
N PRO A 134 7.46 -7.33 1.78
CA PRO A 134 8.64 -7.06 2.56
C PRO A 134 8.72 -7.95 3.80
N GLU A 135 9.94 -8.33 4.19
CA GLU A 135 10.19 -8.96 5.50
C GLU A 135 9.82 -7.96 6.62
N PRO A 136 8.86 -8.26 7.52
CA PRO A 136 8.31 -7.29 8.47
C PRO A 136 9.36 -6.54 9.31
N ARG A 137 10.46 -7.20 9.69
CA ARG A 137 11.53 -6.58 10.51
C ARG A 137 12.41 -5.62 9.73
N VAL A 138 12.47 -5.77 8.41
CA VAL A 138 13.28 -4.95 7.50
C VAL A 138 12.40 -3.89 6.84
N GLY A 139 11.20 -4.27 6.42
CA GLY A 139 10.24 -3.52 5.62
C GLY A 139 10.72 -3.21 4.21
N LEU A 140 10.06 -2.23 3.57
CA LEU A 140 10.43 -1.66 2.28
C LEU A 140 11.94 -1.40 2.11
N ALA A 141 12.47 -1.85 0.99
CA ALA A 141 13.89 -1.91 0.69
C ALA A 141 14.10 -1.59 -0.80
N PRO A 142 15.33 -1.25 -1.24
CA PRO A 142 15.59 -0.85 -2.62
C PRO A 142 15.11 -1.88 -3.67
N GLU A 143 15.24 -3.18 -3.37
CA GLU A 143 14.88 -4.26 -4.29
C GLU A 143 13.37 -4.28 -4.58
N HIS A 144 12.57 -3.86 -3.59
CA HIS A 144 11.13 -3.70 -3.75
C HIS A 144 10.79 -2.55 -4.71
N LEU A 145 11.53 -1.42 -4.61
CA LEU A 145 11.37 -0.31 -5.53
C LEU A 145 11.78 -0.71 -6.96
N ASP A 146 12.87 -1.47 -7.10
CA ASP A 146 13.34 -1.97 -8.40
C ASP A 146 12.28 -2.87 -9.05
N ALA A 147 11.65 -3.76 -8.27
CA ALA A 147 10.55 -4.60 -8.74
C ALA A 147 9.34 -3.79 -9.20
N VAL A 148 8.92 -2.77 -8.43
CA VAL A 148 7.81 -1.88 -8.81
C VAL A 148 8.16 -1.08 -10.06
N THR A 149 9.40 -0.60 -10.17
CA THR A 149 9.87 0.17 -11.35
C THR A 149 9.84 -0.70 -12.60
N ALA A 150 10.35 -1.93 -12.53
CA ALA A 150 10.33 -2.87 -13.64
C ALA A 150 8.91 -3.24 -14.06
N PHE A 151 8.00 -3.43 -13.10
CA PHE A 151 6.59 -3.69 -13.37
C PHE A 151 5.91 -2.53 -14.08
N VAL A 152 6.07 -1.30 -13.57
CA VAL A 152 5.44 -0.10 -14.18
C VAL A 152 6.00 0.19 -15.56
N ALA A 153 7.29 -0.05 -15.80
CA ALA A 153 7.91 0.14 -17.12
C ALA A 153 7.42 -0.87 -18.18
N ALA A 154 6.76 -1.97 -17.76
CA ALA A 154 6.25 -3.01 -18.64
C ALA A 154 4.74 -2.88 -18.95
N LEU A 155 4.06 -1.87 -18.40
CA LEU A 155 2.65 -1.55 -18.66
C LEU A 155 2.46 -0.88 -20.02
#